data_AF-A0A1Z8WUY7-F1
#
_entry.id   AF-A0A1Z8WUY7-F1
#
_cell.length_a   1.000
_cell.length_b   1.000
_cell.length_c   1.000
_cell.angle_alpha   90.00
_cell.angle_beta   90.00
_cell.angle_gamma   90.00
#
_symmetry.space_group_name_H-M   'P 1'
#
loop_
_entity.id
_entity.type
_entity.pdbx_description
1 polymer ?
#
loop_
_entity_poly.entity_id
_entity_poly.type
_entity_poly.pdbx_seq_one_letter_code
_entity_poly.pdbx_strand_id
1 'polypeptide(L)'
;MAIDFDAIRKKLNQLSGNNSKRRAMWRPPEGETVSVRILGFTDNDGNPFKERWFYYNIGNNPGLLAPYQFGKPDPINELIQKLKDEGTKESYEMAKKLYPKMRTYAAVVVRGEESEGVKLWAFGKTVYQSLLNIMLDPDYGDITDVYEGHDVKVTCSKPPGKMYAMTEVMPRPKTTALGTKAQINEWTSNIPDLDDLYTLKSYEQLETIVNNWLTGDADEESTNGNNSTFENSRVSKPTKSTPVQQSKKKSGTTEKSFDDIDDAFADLEDDMGF
;
A
#
# COMPACT_ATOMS: atom_id res chain seq x y z
N MET A 1 32.06 4.82 25.60
CA MET A 1 30.81 4.74 24.81
C MET A 1 30.13 6.08 24.90
N ALA A 2 30.08 6.82 23.79
CA ALA A 2 29.35 8.08 23.75
C ALA A 2 27.85 7.80 23.81
N ILE A 3 27.11 8.64 24.51
CA ILE A 3 25.65 8.58 24.54
C ILE A 3 25.16 8.92 23.12
N ASP A 4 24.41 8.00 22.51
CA ASP A 4 23.76 8.22 21.22
C ASP A 4 22.48 9.06 21.45
N PHE A 5 22.62 10.36 21.24
CA PHE A 5 21.53 11.31 21.41
C PHE A 5 20.41 11.10 20.38
N ASP A 6 20.69 10.51 19.21
CA ASP A 6 19.68 10.21 18.20
C ASP A 6 18.85 9.00 18.63
N ALA A 7 19.47 7.97 19.20
CA ALA A 7 18.76 6.85 19.81
C ALA A 7 17.85 7.30 20.97
N ILE A 8 18.30 8.26 21.78
CA ILE A 8 17.49 8.83 22.87
C ILE A 8 16.32 9.66 22.32
N ARG A 9 16.53 10.47 21.28
CA ARG A 9 15.48 11.24 20.60
C ARG A 9 14.42 10.32 19.98
N LYS A 10 14.86 9.24 19.29
CA LYS A 10 13.96 8.21 18.75
C LYS A 10 13.12 7.56 19.84
N LYS A 11 13.74 7.18 20.96
CA LYS A 11 13.05 6.57 22.10
C LYS A 11 12.06 7.54 22.76
N LEU A 12 12.41 8.82 22.91
CA LEU A 12 11.52 9.85 23.45
C LEU A 12 10.31 10.11 22.54
N ASN A 13 10.52 10.19 21.23
CA ASN A 13 9.44 10.33 20.25
C ASN A 13 8.47 9.13 20.32
N GLN A 14 9.01 7.91 20.46
CA GLN A 14 8.21 6.69 20.63
C GLN A 14 7.40 6.68 21.94
N LEU A 15 7.96 7.20 23.04
CA LEU A 15 7.30 7.32 24.35
C LEU A 15 6.24 8.42 24.42
N SER A 16 6.35 9.47 23.60
CA SER A 16 5.47 10.64 23.66
C SER A 16 4.01 10.39 23.21
N GLY A 17 3.68 9.19 22.72
CA GLY A 17 2.30 8.81 22.38
C GLY A 17 1.67 9.59 21.21
N ASN A 18 2.43 10.48 20.57
CA ASN A 18 2.00 11.17 19.37
C ASN A 18 1.89 10.12 18.27
N ASN A 19 0.67 9.83 17.79
CA ASN A 19 0.37 8.88 16.72
C ASN A 19 1.05 9.31 15.39
N SER A 20 2.38 9.15 15.33
CA SER A 20 3.28 9.70 14.32
C SER A 20 3.07 9.02 12.99
N LYS A 21 2.86 7.70 12.97
CA LYS A 21 2.70 6.92 11.72
C LYS A 21 1.49 7.35 10.88
N ARG A 22 0.35 7.70 11.49
CA ARG A 22 -0.83 8.16 10.73
C ARG A 22 -0.65 9.57 10.17
N ARG A 23 0.10 10.43 10.86
CA ARG A 23 0.40 11.78 10.38
C ARG A 23 1.51 11.77 9.32
N ALA A 24 2.47 10.87 9.49
CA ALA A 24 3.58 10.69 8.58
C ALA A 24 3.19 9.95 7.30
N MET A 25 2.12 9.15 7.27
CA MET A 25 1.71 8.39 6.07
C MET A 25 0.54 9.07 5.35
N TRP A 26 0.67 9.22 4.04
CA TRP A 26 -0.39 9.62 3.13
C TRP A 26 -0.89 8.43 2.31
N ARG A 27 -2.19 8.42 2.05
CA ARG A 27 -2.84 7.47 1.13
C ARG A 27 -3.79 8.24 0.23
N PRO A 28 -3.83 7.94 -1.07
CA PRO A 28 -4.75 8.61 -1.97
C PRO A 28 -6.20 8.23 -1.60
N PRO A 29 -7.10 9.22 -1.45
CA PRO A 29 -8.52 8.96 -1.21
C PRO A 29 -9.15 8.19 -2.37
N GLU A 30 -10.01 7.23 -2.06
CA GLU A 30 -10.71 6.43 -3.06
C GLU A 30 -11.73 7.28 -3.83
N GLY A 31 -11.73 7.19 -5.16
CA GLY A 31 -12.64 7.92 -6.05
C GLY A 31 -12.17 9.33 -6.43
N GLU A 32 -11.01 9.76 -5.93
CA GLU A 32 -10.51 11.11 -6.14
C GLU A 32 -9.16 11.12 -6.88
N THR A 33 -8.89 12.25 -7.54
CA THR A 33 -7.58 12.55 -8.14
C THR A 33 -6.92 13.63 -7.31
N VAL A 34 -5.80 13.30 -6.68
CA VAL A 34 -5.03 14.24 -5.86
C VAL A 34 -3.72 14.56 -6.56
N SER A 35 -3.36 15.84 -6.60
CA SER A 35 -2.06 16.28 -7.13
C SER A 35 -1.05 16.29 -6.00
N VAL A 36 0.06 15.56 -6.16
CA VAL A 36 1.14 15.50 -5.18
C VAL A 36 2.45 15.90 -5.81
N ARG A 37 3.38 16.41 -5.02
CA ARG A 37 4.76 16.61 -5.41
C ARG A 37 5.63 15.58 -4.72
N ILE A 38 6.40 14.82 -5.50
CA ILE A 38 7.34 13.83 -4.98
C ILE A 38 8.68 14.52 -4.66
N LEU A 39 9.27 14.17 -3.53
CA LEU A 39 10.62 14.54 -3.14
C LEU A 39 11.47 13.27 -3.16
N GLY A 40 12.66 13.38 -3.74
CA GLY A 40 13.63 12.28 -3.74
C GLY A 40 14.26 12.10 -2.37
N PHE A 41 14.39 10.85 -1.93
CA PHE A 41 15.27 10.52 -0.81
C PHE A 41 16.72 10.77 -1.21
N THR A 42 17.46 11.50 -0.37
CA THR A 42 18.86 11.85 -0.63
C THR A 42 19.85 10.76 -0.19
N ASP A 43 19.40 9.82 0.62
CA ASP A 43 20.20 8.80 1.30
C ASP A 43 20.17 7.42 0.60
N ASN A 44 19.82 7.37 -0.69
CA ASN A 44 19.51 6.12 -1.37
C ASN A 44 20.13 6.00 -2.78
N ASP A 45 21.46 6.16 -2.89
CA ASP A 45 22.26 5.87 -4.08
C ASP A 45 21.70 6.41 -5.42
N GLY A 46 21.07 7.60 -5.38
CA GLY A 46 20.46 8.24 -6.54
C GLY A 46 19.07 7.73 -6.94
N ASN A 47 18.53 6.71 -6.26
CA ASN A 47 17.13 6.31 -6.43
C ASN A 47 16.24 7.16 -5.49
N PRO A 48 15.29 7.96 -6.04
CA PRO A 48 14.46 8.84 -5.25
C PRO A 48 13.46 8.11 -4.34
N PHE A 49 13.34 6.78 -4.43
CA PHE A 49 12.38 5.97 -3.70
C PHE A 49 13.04 4.92 -2.79
N LYS A 50 12.48 4.71 -1.60
CA LYS A 50 12.94 3.65 -0.68
C LYS A 50 12.11 2.38 -0.85
N GLU A 51 12.79 1.24 -0.91
CA GLU A 51 12.16 -0.07 -1.01
C GLU A 51 12.24 -0.82 0.33
N ARG A 52 11.16 -1.52 0.68
CA ARG A 52 11.12 -2.45 1.81
C ARG A 52 10.33 -3.70 1.44
N TRP A 53 10.77 -4.83 1.97
CA TRP A 53 10.16 -6.13 1.72
C TRP A 53 9.40 -6.63 2.95
N PHE A 54 8.16 -7.08 2.74
CA PHE A 54 7.28 -7.52 3.81
C PHE A 54 6.67 -8.89 3.51
N TYR A 55 6.62 -9.77 4.52
CA TYR A 55 5.81 -10.97 4.50
C TYR A 55 4.36 -10.64 4.86
N TYR A 56 3.43 -11.19 4.09
CA TYR A 56 1.99 -11.00 4.28
C TYR A 56 1.33 -12.36 4.47
N ASN A 57 0.14 -12.38 5.07
CA ASN A 57 -0.67 -13.58 5.28
C ASN A 57 -0.02 -14.63 6.21
N ILE A 58 0.84 -14.20 7.14
CA ILE A 58 1.43 -15.05 8.18
C ILE A 58 0.86 -14.60 9.54
N GLY A 59 -0.01 -15.44 10.09
CA GLY A 59 -0.82 -15.11 11.27
C GLY A 59 -1.70 -13.86 11.06
N ASN A 60 -2.02 -13.18 12.16
CA ASN A 60 -2.83 -11.95 12.15
C ASN A 60 -2.00 -10.66 12.01
N ASN A 61 -0.87 -10.72 11.29
CA ASN A 61 0.03 -9.57 11.15
C ASN A 61 -0.27 -8.76 9.87
N PRO A 62 -0.35 -7.43 9.94
CA PRO A 62 -0.61 -6.58 8.77
C PRO A 62 0.54 -6.54 7.75
N GLY A 63 1.71 -7.03 8.14
CA GLY A 63 2.92 -7.14 7.31
C GLY A 63 4.16 -7.24 8.19
N LEU A 64 4.94 -8.30 8.04
CA LEU A 64 6.18 -8.51 8.79
C LEU A 64 7.36 -8.03 7.95
N LEU A 65 8.14 -7.09 8.47
CA LEU A 65 9.34 -6.60 7.78
C LEU A 65 10.36 -7.75 7.67
N ALA A 66 10.80 -8.05 6.45
CA ALA A 66 11.64 -9.22 6.18
C ALA A 66 13.10 -8.97 6.62
N PRO A 67 13.67 -9.69 7.60
CA PRO A 67 15.03 -9.42 8.09
C PRO A 67 16.14 -9.61 7.06
N TYR A 68 15.95 -10.50 6.07
CA TYR A 68 16.99 -10.81 5.08
C TYR A 68 17.45 -9.57 4.28
N GLN A 69 16.57 -8.59 4.09
CA GLN A 69 16.90 -7.35 3.36
C GLN A 69 17.97 -6.49 4.06
N PHE A 70 18.22 -6.77 5.35
CA PHE A 70 19.26 -6.13 6.16
C PHE A 70 20.42 -7.08 6.48
N GLY A 71 20.54 -8.22 5.77
CA GLY A 71 21.56 -9.24 6.03
C GLY A 71 21.40 -9.97 7.36
N LYS A 72 20.19 -9.97 7.94
CA LYS A 72 19.89 -10.65 9.22
C LYS A 72 19.28 -12.04 8.98
N PRO A 73 19.47 -12.99 9.91
CA PRO A 73 18.81 -14.30 9.87
C PRO A 73 17.29 -14.16 9.79
N ASP A 74 16.64 -15.00 8.98
CA ASP A 74 15.23 -14.90 8.63
C ASP A 74 14.58 -16.29 8.53
N PRO A 75 13.83 -16.72 9.57
CA PRO A 75 13.26 -18.06 9.61
C PRO A 75 12.17 -18.28 8.55
N ILE A 76 11.50 -17.21 8.10
CA ILE A 76 10.49 -17.29 7.04
C ILE A 76 11.18 -17.56 5.70
N ASN A 77 12.29 -16.88 5.43
CA ASN A 77 13.06 -17.10 4.20
C ASN A 77 13.67 -18.52 4.16
N GLU A 78 14.15 -19.02 5.29
CA GLU A 78 14.64 -20.39 5.41
C GLU A 78 13.53 -21.42 5.15
N LEU A 79 12.32 -21.18 5.67
CA LEU A 79 11.16 -22.03 5.36
C LEU A 79 10.82 -22.01 3.86
N ILE A 80 10.85 -20.84 3.22
CA ILE A 80 10.63 -20.72 1.77
C ILE A 80 11.66 -21.54 0.99
N GLN A 81 12.93 -21.51 1.38
CA GLN A 81 13.98 -22.29 0.73
C GLN A 81 13.74 -23.79 0.89
N LYS A 82 13.41 -24.26 2.11
CA LYS A 82 13.07 -25.67 2.36
C LYS A 82 11.89 -26.14 1.51
N LEU A 83 10.81 -25.35 1.43
CA LEU A 83 9.65 -25.67 0.60
C LEU A 83 9.98 -25.73 -0.90
N LYS A 84 10.96 -24.95 -1.37
CA LYS A 84 11.42 -25.04 -2.76
C LYS A 84 12.25 -26.29 -3.00
N ASP A 85 13.09 -26.66 -2.04
CA ASP A 85 13.98 -27.83 -2.12
C ASP A 85 13.20 -29.15 -2.08
N GLU A 86 12.05 -29.18 -1.38
CA GLU A 86 11.12 -30.32 -1.40
C GLU A 86 10.58 -30.64 -2.80
N GLY A 87 10.50 -29.64 -3.69
CA GLY A 87 10.18 -29.84 -5.11
C GLY A 87 8.75 -30.33 -5.40
N THR A 88 7.87 -30.43 -4.40
CA THR A 88 6.47 -30.81 -4.62
C THR A 88 5.63 -29.62 -5.09
N LYS A 89 4.51 -29.89 -5.78
CA LYS A 89 3.58 -28.85 -6.23
C LYS A 89 2.98 -28.08 -5.06
N GLU A 90 2.64 -28.78 -3.97
CA GLU A 90 2.06 -28.19 -2.77
C GLU A 90 3.06 -27.27 -2.05
N SER A 91 4.31 -27.72 -1.92
CA SER A 91 5.39 -26.92 -1.32
C SER A 91 5.67 -25.67 -2.14
N TYR A 92 5.61 -25.75 -3.48
CA TYR A 92 5.77 -24.58 -4.35
C TYR A 92 4.63 -23.56 -4.19
N GLU A 93 3.37 -24.03 -4.12
CA GLU A 93 2.23 -23.15 -3.90
C GLU A 93 2.27 -22.48 -2.52
N MET A 94 2.74 -23.19 -1.49
CA MET A 94 2.95 -22.64 -0.16
C MET A 94 4.08 -21.61 -0.14
N ALA A 95 5.24 -21.93 -0.73
CA ALA A 95 6.35 -21.00 -0.87
C ALA A 95 5.93 -19.72 -1.60
N LYS A 96 5.09 -19.85 -2.64
CA LYS A 96 4.58 -18.70 -3.39
C LYS A 96 3.77 -17.73 -2.53
N LYS A 97 2.99 -18.25 -1.58
CA LYS A 97 2.18 -17.43 -0.66
C LYS A 97 3.05 -16.71 0.37
N LEU A 98 4.18 -17.31 0.75
CA LEU A 98 5.12 -16.78 1.75
C LEU A 98 6.11 -15.77 1.16
N TYR A 99 6.26 -15.67 -0.17
CA TYR A 99 7.22 -14.71 -0.74
C TYR A 99 6.97 -13.29 -0.26
N PRO A 100 8.05 -12.57 0.11
CA PRO A 100 7.93 -11.20 0.54
C PRO A 100 7.47 -10.34 -0.63
N LYS A 101 6.58 -9.39 -0.35
CA LYS A 101 6.13 -8.40 -1.34
C LYS A 101 6.83 -7.08 -1.09
N MET A 102 7.31 -6.49 -2.19
CA MET A 102 7.95 -5.18 -2.20
C MET A 102 6.91 -4.08 -1.96
N ARG A 103 7.28 -3.13 -1.11
CA ARG A 103 6.61 -1.85 -0.94
C ARG A 103 7.62 -0.75 -1.18
N THR A 104 7.23 0.20 -2.02
CA THR A 104 8.03 1.37 -2.33
C THR A 104 7.44 2.58 -1.63
N TYR A 105 8.31 3.45 -1.13
CA TYR A 105 7.97 4.65 -0.38
C TYR A 105 8.53 5.86 -1.09
N ALA A 106 7.71 6.90 -1.23
CA ALA A 106 8.12 8.22 -1.68
C ALA A 106 7.81 9.26 -0.60
N ALA A 107 8.67 10.26 -0.45
CA ALA A 107 8.30 11.47 0.27
C ALA A 107 7.42 12.34 -0.65
N VAL A 108 6.28 12.81 -0.13
CA VAL A 108 5.30 13.56 -0.90
C VAL A 108 4.80 14.78 -0.15
N VAL A 109 4.55 15.86 -0.88
CA VAL A 109 3.77 17.02 -0.43
C VAL A 109 2.47 17.05 -1.22
N VAL A 110 1.35 17.09 -0.51
CA VAL A 110 0.02 17.09 -1.12
C VAL A 110 -0.34 18.52 -1.50
N ARG A 111 -0.60 18.79 -2.79
CA ARG A 111 -0.98 20.13 -3.24
C ARG A 111 -2.35 20.49 -2.70
N GLY A 112 -2.43 21.65 -2.03
CA GLY A 112 -3.62 22.10 -1.29
C GLY A 112 -3.58 21.80 0.21
N GLU A 113 -2.71 20.90 0.65
CA GLU A 113 -2.48 20.54 2.07
C GLU A 113 -1.01 20.78 2.47
N GLU A 114 -0.36 21.79 1.89
CA GLU A 114 1.08 22.05 2.09
C GLU A 114 1.41 22.37 3.56
N SER A 115 0.44 22.86 4.34
CA SER A 115 0.57 23.10 5.78
C SER A 115 0.75 21.83 6.61
N GLU A 116 0.39 20.66 6.08
CA GLU A 116 0.60 19.38 6.76
C GLU A 116 2.03 18.85 6.60
N GLY A 117 2.82 19.49 5.73
CA GLY A 117 4.22 19.16 5.49
C GLY A 117 4.41 17.89 4.66
N VAL A 118 5.60 17.30 4.78
CA VAL A 118 5.98 16.10 4.04
C VAL A 118 5.38 14.86 4.68
N LYS A 119 4.73 14.06 3.85
CA LYS A 119 4.20 12.74 4.20
C LYS A 119 4.93 11.67 3.39
N LEU A 120 4.86 10.44 3.85
CA LEU A 120 5.33 9.26 3.15
C LEU A 120 4.16 8.63 2.42
N TRP A 121 4.37 8.25 1.17
CA TRP A 121 3.41 7.53 0.38
C TRP A 121 3.92 6.14 0.08
N ALA A 122 3.21 5.11 0.55
CA ALA A 122 3.52 3.72 0.26
C ALA A 122 2.69 3.21 -0.93
N PHE A 123 3.35 2.60 -1.90
CA PHE A 123 2.71 2.04 -3.09
C PHE A 123 3.35 0.71 -3.52
N GLY A 124 2.66 0.03 -4.45
CA GLY A 124 3.10 -1.26 -4.98
C GLY A 124 3.92 -1.13 -6.26
N LYS A 125 4.35 -2.28 -6.77
CA LYS A 125 5.19 -2.40 -7.97
C LYS A 125 4.62 -1.67 -9.20
N THR A 126 3.31 -1.70 -9.42
CA THR A 126 2.68 -1.10 -10.61
C THR A 126 2.87 0.41 -10.65
N VAL A 127 2.55 1.09 -9.55
CA VAL A 127 2.76 2.55 -9.41
C VAL A 127 4.24 2.88 -9.50
N TYR A 128 5.10 2.06 -8.89
CA TYR A 128 6.54 2.27 -8.94
C TYR A 128 7.08 2.23 -10.38
N GLN A 129 6.68 1.21 -11.16
CA GLN A 129 7.04 1.11 -12.57
C GLN A 129 6.54 2.32 -13.37
N SER A 130 5.30 2.77 -13.12
CA SER A 130 4.76 3.96 -13.78
C SER A 130 5.57 5.22 -13.45
N LEU A 131 5.95 5.43 -12.19
CA LEU A 131 6.78 6.58 -11.79
C LEU A 131 8.18 6.55 -12.42
N LEU A 132 8.82 5.38 -12.47
CA LEU A 132 10.11 5.24 -13.14
C LEU A 132 10.01 5.49 -14.64
N ASN A 133 8.95 5.00 -15.30
CA ASN A 133 8.72 5.26 -16.72
C ASN A 133 8.52 6.75 -17.00
N ILE A 134 7.83 7.46 -16.11
CA ILE A 134 7.69 8.93 -16.19
C ILE A 134 9.07 9.61 -16.09
N MET A 135 9.93 9.15 -15.18
CA MET A 135 11.28 9.73 -15.02
C MET A 135 12.22 9.46 -16.20
N LEU A 136 12.02 8.32 -16.88
CA LEU A 136 12.79 7.94 -18.07
C LEU A 136 12.30 8.64 -19.35
N ASP A 137 11.12 9.28 -19.30
CA ASP A 137 10.56 10.03 -20.41
C ASP A 137 11.34 11.36 -20.58
N PRO A 138 11.93 11.63 -21.76
CA PRO A 138 12.65 12.87 -22.02
C PRO A 138 11.83 14.15 -21.83
N ASP A 139 10.50 14.08 -21.95
CA ASP A 139 9.62 15.24 -21.81
C ASP A 139 9.40 15.66 -20.35
N TYR A 140 9.59 14.74 -19.39
CA TYR A 140 9.37 14.99 -17.96
C TYR A 140 10.66 14.95 -17.15
N GLY A 141 11.57 14.01 -17.44
CA GLY A 141 12.83 13.86 -16.73
C GLY A 141 12.66 13.70 -15.21
N ASP A 142 13.48 14.41 -14.42
CA ASP A 142 13.47 14.29 -12.96
C ASP A 142 12.25 14.99 -12.33
N ILE A 143 11.19 14.21 -12.08
CA ILE A 143 9.99 14.70 -11.40
C ILE A 143 10.22 15.04 -9.91
N THR A 144 11.37 14.69 -9.34
CA THR A 144 11.72 15.00 -7.94
C THR A 144 12.50 16.29 -7.76
N ASP A 145 12.92 16.93 -8.86
CA ASP A 145 13.66 18.19 -8.81
C ASP A 145 12.86 19.25 -8.05
N VAL A 146 13.52 20.03 -7.20
CA VAL A 146 12.88 20.96 -6.27
C VAL A 146 12.40 22.24 -6.97
N TYR A 147 13.05 22.64 -8.06
CA TYR A 147 12.80 23.90 -8.76
C TYR A 147 12.00 23.70 -10.05
N GLU A 148 12.34 22.69 -10.84
CA GLU A 148 11.83 22.45 -12.19
C GLU A 148 11.11 21.09 -12.34
N GLY A 149 10.95 20.32 -11.27
CA GLY A 149 10.22 19.05 -11.34
C GLY A 149 8.72 19.19 -11.62
N HIS A 150 8.03 18.06 -11.67
CA HIS A 150 6.62 17.97 -12.04
C HIS A 150 5.75 17.45 -10.90
N ASP A 151 4.57 18.06 -10.74
CA ASP A 151 3.55 17.47 -9.88
C ASP A 151 2.96 16.21 -10.54
N VAL A 152 2.60 15.23 -9.73
CA VAL A 152 2.01 13.95 -10.16
C VAL A 152 0.55 13.91 -9.72
N LYS A 153 -0.35 13.67 -10.67
CA LYS A 153 -1.74 13.32 -10.38
C LYS A 153 -1.81 11.86 -9.98
N VAL A 154 -2.32 11.59 -8.79
CA VAL A 154 -2.56 10.25 -8.25
C VAL A 154 -4.06 10.03 -8.23
N THR A 155 -4.52 9.07 -9.01
CA THR A 155 -5.94 8.69 -9.07
C THR A 155 -6.10 7.32 -8.43
N CYS A 156 -6.96 7.23 -7.42
CA CYS A 156 -7.30 5.95 -6.80
C CYS A 156 -8.73 5.59 -7.19
N SER A 157 -8.92 4.53 -7.97
CA SER A 157 -10.24 4.09 -8.44
C SER A 157 -10.50 2.65 -8.05
N LYS A 158 -11.75 2.32 -7.71
CA LYS A 158 -12.18 0.94 -7.46
C LYS A 158 -13.16 0.51 -8.54
N PRO A 159 -12.66 -0.02 -9.68
CA PRO A 159 -13.53 -0.45 -10.76
C PRO A 159 -14.44 -1.62 -10.32
N PRO A 160 -15.68 -1.70 -10.82
CA PRO A 160 -16.61 -2.79 -10.50
C PRO A 160 -15.98 -4.16 -10.78
N GLY A 161 -16.16 -5.11 -9.86
CA GLY A 161 -15.64 -6.47 -9.98
C GLY A 161 -14.19 -6.66 -9.52
N LYS A 162 -13.44 -5.61 -9.15
CA LYS A 162 -12.13 -5.74 -8.50
C LYS A 162 -12.25 -5.74 -6.98
N MET A 163 -11.52 -6.67 -6.34
CA MET A 163 -11.45 -6.75 -4.88
C MET A 163 -10.71 -5.56 -4.25
N TYR A 164 -9.74 -4.99 -4.97
CA TYR A 164 -8.86 -3.93 -4.47
C TYR A 164 -8.91 -2.69 -5.35
N ALA A 165 -8.72 -1.52 -4.74
CA ALA A 165 -8.56 -0.26 -5.45
C ALA A 165 -7.26 -0.28 -6.27
N MET A 166 -7.30 0.35 -7.44
CA MET A 166 -6.16 0.55 -8.32
C MET A 166 -5.72 2.00 -8.24
N THR A 167 -4.41 2.21 -8.18
CA THR A 167 -3.82 3.54 -8.17
C THR A 167 -3.07 3.76 -9.48
N GLU A 168 -3.40 4.85 -10.14
CA GLU A 168 -2.76 5.31 -11.37
C GLU A 168 -2.07 6.64 -11.14
N VAL A 169 -0.95 6.85 -11.83
CA VAL A 169 -0.16 8.09 -11.73
C VAL A 169 0.06 8.69 -13.09
N MET A 170 -0.09 10.01 -13.17
CA MET A 170 0.18 10.77 -14.39
C MET A 170 0.91 12.06 -14.05
N PRO A 171 2.01 12.41 -14.73
CA PRO A 171 2.70 13.67 -14.50
C PRO A 171 1.88 14.83 -15.05
N ARG A 172 2.03 16.01 -14.44
CA ARG A 172 1.51 17.27 -14.97
C ARG A 172 2.49 17.78 -16.02
N PRO A 173 2.05 18.17 -17.23
CA PRO A 173 2.95 18.73 -18.25
C PRO A 173 3.68 20.00 -17.83
N LYS A 174 3.07 20.78 -16.93
CA LYS A 174 3.65 22.03 -16.45
C LYS A 174 4.62 21.75 -15.30
N THR A 175 5.85 22.22 -15.42
CA THR A 175 6.83 22.28 -14.33
C THR A 175 6.34 23.22 -13.23
N THR A 176 6.56 22.83 -11.98
CA THR A 176 6.19 23.62 -10.81
C THR A 176 7.31 23.53 -9.79
N ALA A 177 7.63 24.62 -9.11
CA ALA A 177 8.54 24.55 -7.97
C ALA A 177 7.88 23.77 -6.83
N LEU A 178 8.68 23.07 -6.03
CA LEU A 178 8.21 22.39 -4.83
C LEU A 178 7.52 23.38 -3.88
N GLY A 179 8.12 24.54 -3.63
CA GLY A 179 7.56 25.59 -2.80
C GLY A 179 8.49 26.78 -2.70
N THR A 180 8.31 27.61 -1.67
CA THR A 180 9.27 28.68 -1.35
C THR A 180 10.58 28.11 -0.80
N LYS A 181 11.67 28.88 -0.86
CA LYS A 181 12.99 28.46 -0.32
C LYS A 181 12.93 28.01 1.15
N ALA A 182 12.08 28.66 1.95
CA ALA A 182 11.89 28.29 3.36
C ALA A 182 11.20 26.93 3.50
N GLN A 183 10.09 26.71 2.77
CA GLN A 183 9.36 25.44 2.76
C GLN A 183 10.22 24.29 2.25
N ILE A 184 11.01 24.52 1.20
CA ILE A 184 11.93 23.52 0.65
C ILE A 184 12.88 23.01 1.75
N ASN A 185 13.54 23.93 2.46
CA ASN A 185 14.48 23.55 3.51
C ASN A 185 13.78 22.80 4.66
N GLU A 186 12.59 23.25 5.04
CA GLU A 186 11.78 22.59 6.07
C GLU A 186 11.38 21.17 5.66
N TRP A 187 10.90 21.00 4.43
CA TRP A 187 10.41 19.73 3.92
C TRP A 187 11.53 18.73 3.66
N THR A 188 12.64 19.15 3.07
CA THR A 188 13.80 18.28 2.84
C THR A 188 14.45 17.86 4.16
N SER A 189 14.42 18.69 5.21
CA SER A 189 15.00 18.35 6.52
C SER A 189 14.09 17.49 7.39
N ASN A 190 12.77 17.55 7.19
CA ASN A 190 11.77 16.86 8.02
C ASN A 190 11.11 15.68 7.31
N ILE A 191 11.81 15.01 6.39
CA ILE A 191 11.31 13.78 5.77
C ILE A 191 11.21 12.70 6.86
N PRO A 192 10.03 12.09 7.08
CA PRO A 192 9.90 11.03 8.08
C PRO A 192 10.81 9.84 7.77
N ASP A 193 11.52 9.33 8.79
CA ASP A 193 12.38 8.15 8.66
C ASP A 193 11.52 6.88 8.53
N LEU A 194 11.85 6.06 7.53
CA LEU A 194 11.14 4.82 7.23
C LEU A 194 11.42 3.73 8.27
N ASP A 195 12.61 3.74 8.88
CA ASP A 195 13.00 2.73 9.86
C ASP A 195 12.25 2.92 11.19
N ASP A 196 11.78 4.13 11.49
CA ASP A 196 10.95 4.41 12.65
C ASP A 196 9.49 3.92 12.44
N LEU A 197 9.06 3.74 11.18
CA LEU A 197 7.71 3.26 10.86
C LEU A 197 7.54 1.76 11.04
N TYR A 198 8.60 0.96 10.95
CA TYR A 198 8.49 -0.50 10.97
C TYR A 198 9.51 -1.12 11.92
N THR A 199 9.02 -1.89 12.88
CA THR A 199 9.88 -2.58 13.84
C THR A 199 10.28 -3.94 13.28
N LEU A 200 11.58 -4.18 13.19
CA LEU A 200 12.14 -5.49 12.85
C LEU A 200 11.98 -6.43 14.06
N LYS A 201 11.27 -7.53 13.86
CA LYS A 201 11.10 -8.57 14.88
C LYS A 201 12.38 -9.41 15.01
N SER A 202 12.60 -9.99 16.19
CA SER A 202 13.72 -10.92 16.39
C SER A 202 13.47 -12.26 15.68
N TYR A 203 14.53 -13.04 15.50
CA TYR A 203 14.45 -14.37 14.92
C TYR A 203 13.46 -15.27 15.68
N GLU A 204 13.60 -15.36 17.00
CA GLU A 204 12.72 -16.16 17.87
C GLU A 204 11.24 -15.75 17.73
N GLN A 205 10.97 -14.44 17.67
CA GLN A 205 9.60 -13.94 17.49
C GLN A 205 9.02 -14.33 16.13
N LEU A 206 9.81 -14.26 15.07
CA LEU A 206 9.36 -14.66 13.73
C LEU A 206 9.15 -16.16 13.64
N GLU A 207 10.03 -16.95 14.26
CA GLU A 207 9.90 -18.40 14.35
C GLU A 207 8.62 -18.81 15.10
N THR A 208 8.34 -18.19 16.25
CA THR A 208 7.07 -18.43 16.97
C THR A 208 5.86 -18.09 16.09
N ILE A 209 5.87 -16.94 15.40
CA ILE A 209 4.76 -16.53 14.53
C ILE A 209 4.53 -17.52 13.39
N VAL A 210 5.61 -18.02 12.79
CA VAL A 210 5.53 -19.01 11.69
C VAL A 210 5.03 -20.35 12.19
N ASN A 211 5.53 -20.83 13.33
CA ASN A 211 5.13 -22.10 13.90
C ASN A 211 3.64 -22.08 14.29
N ASN A 212 3.18 -21.03 14.97
CA ASN A 212 1.76 -20.89 15.30
C ASN A 212 0.87 -20.82 14.05
N TRP A 213 1.35 -20.16 12.99
CA TRP A 213 0.65 -20.13 11.72
C TRP A 213 0.57 -21.51 11.03
N LEU A 214 1.63 -22.33 11.13
CA LEU A 214 1.67 -23.69 10.58
C LEU A 214 0.81 -24.68 11.37
N THR A 215 0.77 -24.56 12.71
CA THR A 215 -0.05 -25.45 13.56
C THR A 215 -1.54 -25.12 13.49
N GLY A 216 -1.91 -23.95 12.95
CA GLY A 216 -3.28 -23.49 12.91
C GLY A 216 -3.78 -22.96 14.26
N ASP A 217 -2.88 -22.84 15.25
CA ASP A 217 -3.16 -22.15 16.51
C ASP A 217 -3.19 -20.65 16.23
N ALA A 218 -4.35 -20.20 15.78
CA ALA A 218 -4.73 -18.80 15.90
C ALA A 218 -4.98 -18.51 17.39
N ASP A 219 -3.90 -18.41 18.18
CA ASP A 219 -3.99 -17.99 19.57
C ASP A 219 -4.63 -16.60 19.63
N GLU A 220 -5.85 -16.56 20.16
CA GLU A 220 -6.58 -15.38 20.60
C GLU A 220 -5.94 -14.77 21.87
N GLU A 221 -4.63 -14.53 21.95
CA GLU A 221 -4.10 -13.59 22.97
C GLU A 221 -2.64 -13.18 22.74
N SER A 222 -2.46 -12.00 22.16
CA SER A 222 -1.40 -11.06 22.53
C SER A 222 -1.83 -9.66 22.13
N THR A 223 -2.82 -9.16 22.86
CA THR A 223 -3.08 -7.72 22.94
C THR A 223 -1.95 -7.07 23.73
N ASN A 224 -0.89 -6.64 23.03
CA ASN A 224 -0.12 -5.49 23.49
C ASN A 224 0.32 -4.61 22.30
N GLY A 225 -0.52 -3.61 22.02
CA GLY A 225 -0.08 -2.28 21.61
C GLY A 225 0.42 -2.09 20.18
N ASN A 226 -0.49 -2.00 19.20
CA ASN A 226 -0.77 -0.74 18.49
C ASN A 226 -1.40 -0.97 17.10
N ASN A 227 -2.72 -0.69 17.03
CA ASN A 227 -3.51 -0.22 15.89
C ASN A 227 -3.51 -1.05 14.60
N SER A 228 -4.64 -1.29 13.93
CA SER A 228 -6.07 -1.08 14.19
C SER A 228 -6.71 -1.57 12.90
N THR A 229 -7.32 -2.74 12.95
CA THR A 229 -8.28 -3.19 11.95
C THR A 229 -9.42 -2.17 11.94
N PHE A 230 -9.56 -1.42 10.85
CA PHE A 230 -10.69 -0.53 10.64
C PHE A 230 -11.65 -1.22 9.69
N GLU A 231 -12.55 -2.00 10.28
CA GLU A 231 -13.81 -2.35 9.62
C GLU A 231 -14.72 -1.12 9.57
N ASN A 232 -15.45 -1.05 8.46
CA ASN A 232 -16.30 0.03 8.05
C ASN A 232 -17.69 -0.13 8.68
N SER A 233 -18.07 0.74 9.62
CA SER A 233 -19.45 0.82 10.12
C SER A 233 -19.98 2.24 10.04
N ARG A 234 -20.79 2.53 9.02
CA ARG A 234 -21.82 3.57 9.08
C ARG A 234 -23.16 2.93 8.80
N VAL A 235 -23.82 2.55 9.90
CA VAL A 235 -25.24 2.21 9.94
C VAL A 235 -26.02 3.52 9.96
N SER A 236 -26.74 3.82 8.87
CA SER A 236 -27.80 4.82 8.83
C SER A 236 -29.15 4.12 8.95
N LYS A 237 -29.84 4.35 10.07
CA LYS A 237 -31.26 4.02 10.30
C LYS A 237 -32.16 4.67 9.24
N PRO A 238 -33.21 3.98 8.78
CA PRO A 238 -34.40 4.64 8.25
C PRO A 238 -35.58 4.52 9.24
N THR A 239 -36.19 5.66 9.56
CA THR A 239 -37.42 5.80 10.33
C THR A 239 -38.63 5.70 9.40
N LYS A 240 -39.68 5.00 9.85
CA LYS A 240 -40.96 4.77 9.15
C LYS A 240 -41.73 6.06 8.84
N SER A 241 -42.32 6.13 7.65
CA SER A 241 -43.69 6.63 7.41
C SER A 241 -44.24 6.15 6.05
N THR A 242 -45.52 5.77 6.04
CA THR A 242 -46.40 5.43 4.90
C THR A 242 -47.74 6.15 5.17
N PRO A 243 -48.73 6.28 4.25
CA PRO A 243 -48.81 5.92 2.83
C PRO A 243 -49.41 7.04 1.91
N VAL A 244 -49.52 6.80 0.59
CA VAL A 244 -50.73 7.02 -0.27
C VAL A 244 -50.44 6.79 -1.78
N GLN A 245 -51.08 5.73 -2.29
CA GLN A 245 -51.80 5.46 -3.57
C GLN A 245 -51.35 5.95 -4.97
N GLN A 246 -51.20 4.93 -5.84
CA GLN A 246 -51.81 4.68 -7.17
C GLN A 246 -51.50 5.58 -8.39
N SER A 247 -50.95 4.95 -9.45
CA SER A 247 -51.71 4.71 -10.70
C SER A 247 -51.01 3.70 -11.65
N LYS A 248 -51.82 2.88 -12.32
CA LYS A 248 -51.47 1.90 -13.36
C LYS A 248 -51.44 2.55 -14.75
N LYS A 249 -50.55 2.12 -15.66
CA LYS A 249 -50.92 1.59 -17.01
C LYS A 249 -49.73 0.95 -17.75
N LYS A 250 -50.08 -0.05 -18.57
CA LYS A 250 -49.28 -1.06 -19.31
C LYS A 250 -48.77 -0.57 -20.67
N SER A 251 -47.67 -1.19 -21.14
CA SER A 251 -47.45 -1.88 -22.45
C SER A 251 -45.93 -1.91 -22.72
N GLY A 252 -45.24 -2.94 -23.18
CA GLY A 252 -45.50 -4.27 -23.74
C GLY A 252 -44.19 -4.72 -24.43
N THR A 253 -44.08 -6.02 -24.74
CA THR A 253 -43.11 -6.65 -25.67
C THR A 253 -41.87 -7.35 -25.07
N THR A 254 -42.05 -8.67 -24.85
CA THR A 254 -41.21 -9.79 -25.34
C THR A 254 -39.82 -10.09 -24.74
N GLU A 255 -39.77 -11.23 -24.03
CA GLU A 255 -38.77 -12.33 -24.01
C GLU A 255 -37.26 -11.94 -23.90
N LYS A 256 -36.49 -12.47 -22.95
CA LYS A 256 -36.23 -13.88 -22.66
C LYS A 256 -35.78 -14.05 -21.20
N SER A 257 -36.26 -15.10 -20.53
CA SER A 257 -35.64 -15.61 -19.31
C SER A 257 -34.35 -16.32 -19.72
N PHE A 258 -33.22 -15.93 -19.14
CA PHE A 258 -32.00 -16.72 -19.16
C PHE A 258 -31.91 -17.42 -17.81
N ASP A 259 -32.69 -18.48 -17.66
CA ASP A 259 -32.39 -19.50 -16.67
C ASP A 259 -31.38 -20.44 -17.35
N ASP A 260 -30.22 -20.59 -16.73
CA ASP A 260 -29.07 -21.43 -17.10
C ASP A 260 -27.89 -20.70 -17.76
N ILE A 261 -26.88 -20.45 -16.92
CA ILE A 261 -25.56 -19.89 -17.25
C ILE A 261 -24.75 -20.84 -18.15
N ASP A 262 -25.09 -22.13 -18.16
CA ASP A 262 -24.36 -23.16 -18.91
C ASP A 262 -24.57 -23.05 -20.43
N ASP A 263 -25.72 -22.56 -20.89
CA ASP A 263 -25.98 -22.34 -22.34
C ASP A 263 -25.24 -21.12 -22.90
N ALA A 264 -24.79 -20.19 -22.05
CA ALA A 264 -24.01 -19.02 -22.47
C ALA A 264 -22.50 -19.32 -22.65
N PHE A 265 -22.01 -20.46 -22.15
CA PHE A 265 -20.62 -20.88 -22.32
C PHE A 265 -20.42 -21.81 -23.52
N ALA A 266 -21.45 -22.56 -23.93
CA ALA A 266 -21.38 -23.44 -25.10
C ALA A 266 -21.18 -22.68 -26.42
N ASP A 267 -21.70 -21.45 -26.52
CA ASP A 267 -21.58 -20.60 -27.73
C ASP A 267 -20.22 -19.89 -27.85
N LEU A 268 -19.32 -20.04 -26.86
CA LEU A 268 -18.01 -19.38 -26.80
C LEU A 268 -16.83 -20.36 -26.93
N GLU A 269 -17.06 -21.67 -26.78
CA GLU A 269 -16.05 -22.72 -27.03
C GLU A 269 -15.98 -23.15 -28.51
N ASP A 270 -17.02 -22.91 -29.31
CA ASP A 270 -17.02 -23.22 -30.76
C ASP A 270 -16.34 -22.14 -31.63
N ASP A 271 -15.98 -20.97 -31.08
CA ASP A 271 -15.38 -19.84 -31.83
C ASP A 271 -13.85 -19.68 -31.61
N MET A 272 -13.18 -20.66 -31.01
CA MET A 272 -11.72 -20.69 -30.82
C MET A 272 -11.09 -21.96 -31.42
N GLY A 273 -11.41 -22.22 -32.69
CA GLY A 273 -10.75 -23.25 -33.49
C GLY A 273 -9.24 -22.99 -33.70
N PHE A 274 -8.44 -23.91 -33.13
CA PHE A 274 -6.98 -24.13 -33.27
C PHE A 274 -6.03 -23.24 -32.45
#